data_AF-A0A3B3UR72-F1
#
_entry.id   AF-A0A3B3UR72-F1
#
_cell.length_a   1.000
_cell.length_b   1.000
_cell.length_c   1.000
_cell.angle_alpha   90.00
_cell.angle_beta   90.00
_cell.angle_gamma   90.00
#
_symmetry.space_group_name_H-M   'P 1'
#
loop_
_entity.id
_entity.type
_entity.pdbx_description
1 polymer ?
#
loop_
_entity_poly.entity_id
_entity_poly.type
_entity_poly.pdbx_seq_one_letter_code
_entity_poly.pdbx_strand_id
1 'polypeptide(L)'
;LRKSFPFWLWIEGILDLIKRHLLSLWNDGCIMGFISKEREKALLSNKCPGTFLLRFSESSKEGAITFTWIEHDVHGNPVYHSVEPYTKKELSAVSLPDIIRTYKVMAVENIPENPLRFLYPDVPKDKAFGKYYPKPSETPEPMDTDVQEVRGYMKTELISVSEVHPSRLQDNMMPMSPDDYKVLERIVSPRDIDAVVSPSFSSRCLI
;
A
#
# COMPACT_ATOMS: atom_id res chain seq x y z
N LEU A 1 -27.69 1.29 1.59
CA LEU A 1 -27.44 1.90 0.25
C LEU A 1 -27.81 0.91 -0.83
N ARG A 2 -28.91 1.13 -1.56
CA ARG A 2 -29.31 0.29 -2.70
C ARG A 2 -28.23 0.36 -3.77
N LYS A 3 -27.80 -0.79 -4.33
CA LYS A 3 -26.94 -0.83 -5.51
C LYS A 3 -27.69 -0.14 -6.66
N SER A 4 -27.05 0.84 -7.31
CA SER A 4 -27.65 1.66 -8.38
C SER A 4 -27.74 0.92 -9.74
N PHE A 5 -27.48 -0.40 -9.75
CA PHE A 5 -27.45 -1.22 -10.96
C PHE A 5 -27.92 -2.65 -10.68
N PRO A 6 -28.43 -3.37 -11.70
CA PRO A 6 -28.78 -4.78 -11.62
C PRO A 6 -27.56 -5.67 -11.26
N PHE A 7 -27.79 -6.69 -10.43
CA PHE A 7 -26.79 -7.69 -10.08
C PHE A 7 -26.10 -8.30 -11.31
N TRP A 8 -26.85 -8.51 -12.39
CA TRP A 8 -26.33 -9.19 -13.57
C TRP A 8 -25.33 -8.36 -14.37
N LEU A 9 -25.59 -7.05 -14.51
CA LEU A 9 -24.64 -6.13 -15.13
C LEU A 9 -23.32 -6.05 -14.34
N TRP A 10 -23.39 -6.21 -13.02
CA TRP A 10 -22.19 -6.26 -12.19
C TRP A 10 -21.36 -7.51 -12.43
N ILE A 11 -22.00 -8.69 -12.45
CA ILE A 11 -21.28 -9.92 -12.77
C ILE A 11 -20.69 -9.85 -14.18
N GLU A 12 -21.41 -9.34 -15.17
CA GLU A 12 -20.86 -9.12 -16.51
C GLU A 12 -19.63 -8.19 -16.48
N GLY A 13 -19.69 -7.10 -15.71
CA GLY A 13 -18.56 -6.20 -15.48
C GLY A 13 -17.34 -6.93 -14.91
N ILE A 14 -17.54 -7.77 -13.89
CA ILE A 14 -16.50 -8.60 -13.27
C ILE A 14 -15.94 -9.64 -14.24
N LEU A 15 -16.80 -10.34 -14.99
CA LEU A 15 -16.36 -11.35 -15.97
C LEU A 15 -15.51 -10.71 -17.08
N ASP A 16 -15.91 -9.53 -17.57
CA ASP A 16 -15.12 -8.80 -18.57
C ASP A 16 -13.78 -8.29 -17.98
N LEU A 17 -13.77 -7.85 -16.72
CA LEU A 17 -12.54 -7.50 -15.99
C LEU A 17 -11.59 -8.70 -15.90
N ILE A 18 -12.10 -9.88 -15.52
CA ILE A 18 -11.31 -11.11 -15.43
C ILE A 18 -10.74 -11.47 -16.80
N LYS A 19 -11.59 -11.56 -17.82
CA LYS A 19 -11.19 -11.97 -19.17
C LYS A 19 -10.08 -11.10 -19.75
N ARG A 20 -10.12 -9.80 -19.50
CA ARG A 20 -9.17 -8.83 -20.09
C ARG A 20 -7.88 -8.67 -19.30
N HIS A 21 -7.96 -8.61 -17.97
CA HIS A 21 -6.81 -8.17 -17.15
C HIS A 21 -6.36 -9.19 -16.09
N LEU A 22 -7.24 -10.11 -15.67
CA LEU A 22 -6.98 -10.95 -14.48
C LEU A 22 -7.04 -12.45 -14.78
N LEU A 23 -7.13 -12.86 -16.04
CA LEU A 23 -7.41 -14.25 -16.42
C LEU A 23 -6.38 -15.22 -15.83
N SER A 24 -5.10 -14.90 -15.95
CA SER A 24 -4.00 -15.67 -15.40
C SER A 24 -4.06 -15.74 -13.87
N LEU A 25 -4.26 -14.60 -13.20
CA LEU A 25 -4.36 -14.52 -11.73
C LEU A 25 -5.57 -15.28 -11.18
N TRP A 26 -6.69 -15.25 -11.91
CA TRP A 26 -7.90 -15.96 -11.58
C TRP A 26 -7.71 -17.48 -11.70
N ASN A 27 -7.12 -17.93 -12.81
CA ASN A 27 -6.86 -19.35 -13.05
C ASN A 27 -5.87 -19.94 -12.04
N ASP A 28 -4.90 -19.14 -11.60
CA ASP A 28 -3.91 -19.54 -10.61
C ASP A 28 -4.42 -19.45 -9.17
N GLY A 29 -5.69 -19.11 -8.96
CA GLY A 29 -6.32 -19.05 -7.64
C GLY A 29 -5.80 -17.92 -6.75
N CYS A 30 -5.16 -16.90 -7.33
CA CYS A 30 -4.64 -15.77 -6.56
C CYS A 30 -5.74 -14.82 -6.07
N ILE A 31 -6.93 -14.88 -6.68
CA ILE A 31 -8.06 -13.98 -6.43
C ILE A 31 -9.17 -14.75 -5.72
N MET A 32 -9.51 -14.35 -4.48
CA MET A 32 -10.67 -14.89 -3.76
C MET A 32 -11.98 -14.43 -4.42
N GLY A 33 -12.00 -13.19 -4.90
CA GLY A 33 -13.06 -12.65 -5.75
C GLY A 33 -14.33 -12.31 -4.97
N PHE A 34 -15.23 -13.29 -4.82
CA PHE A 34 -16.57 -13.08 -4.26
C PHE A 34 -16.58 -13.32 -2.76
N ILE A 35 -16.32 -12.26 -1.99
CA ILE A 35 -16.32 -12.28 -0.53
C ILE A 35 -16.84 -10.96 0.02
N SER A 36 -17.65 -11.02 1.08
CA SER A 36 -18.16 -9.82 1.75
C SER A 36 -17.08 -9.15 2.59
N LYS A 37 -17.27 -7.87 2.92
CA LYS A 37 -16.34 -7.08 3.75
C LYS A 37 -16.18 -7.66 5.16
N GLU A 38 -17.23 -8.30 5.67
CA GLU A 38 -17.21 -8.91 7.00
C GLU A 38 -16.42 -10.21 6.97
N ARG A 39 -16.64 -11.02 5.93
CA ARG A 39 -15.96 -12.31 5.79
C ARG A 39 -14.48 -12.15 5.46
N GLU A 40 -14.09 -11.17 4.64
CA GLU A 40 -12.67 -10.91 4.37
C GLU A 40 -11.92 -10.56 5.66
N LYS A 41 -12.52 -9.74 6.54
CA LYS A 41 -11.91 -9.37 7.83
C LYS A 41 -11.78 -10.59 8.74
N ALA A 42 -12.81 -11.42 8.81
CA ALA A 42 -12.77 -12.66 9.59
C ALA A 42 -11.71 -13.66 9.09
N LEU A 43 -11.43 -13.69 7.78
CA LEU A 43 -10.37 -14.54 7.24
C LEU A 43 -8.97 -13.99 7.54
N LEU A 44 -8.82 -12.67 7.53
CA LEU A 44 -7.56 -11.99 7.79
C LEU A 44 -7.24 -11.86 9.29
N SER A 45 -8.25 -11.86 10.18
CA SER A 45 -8.08 -11.62 11.63
C SER A 45 -7.10 -12.57 12.32
N ASN A 46 -7.01 -13.81 11.81
CA ASN A 46 -6.16 -14.86 12.39
C ASN A 46 -4.87 -15.05 11.59
N LYS A 47 -4.46 -14.06 10.78
CA LYS A 47 -3.29 -14.14 9.89
C LYS A 47 -2.19 -13.17 10.32
N CYS A 48 -0.98 -13.43 9.86
CA CYS A 48 0.18 -12.57 10.14
C CYS A 48 0.00 -11.19 9.51
N PRO A 49 0.53 -10.12 10.14
CA PRO A 49 0.57 -8.78 9.55
C PRO A 49 1.20 -8.78 8.15
N GLY A 50 0.58 -8.01 7.25
CA GLY A 50 0.91 -7.95 5.83
C GLY A 50 0.32 -9.09 5.00
N THR A 51 -0.54 -9.93 5.58
CA THR A 51 -1.38 -10.84 4.80
C THR A 51 -2.48 -10.06 4.11
N PHE A 52 -2.65 -10.27 2.80
CA PHE A 52 -3.64 -9.58 1.99
C PHE A 52 -4.51 -10.54 1.19
N LEU A 53 -5.68 -10.05 0.81
CA LEU A 53 -6.70 -10.79 0.07
C LEU A 53 -7.25 -9.92 -1.05
N LEU A 54 -7.41 -10.52 -2.23
CA LEU A 54 -7.98 -9.88 -3.42
C LEU A 54 -9.47 -10.20 -3.55
N ARG A 55 -10.30 -9.15 -3.71
CA ARG A 55 -11.74 -9.29 -3.91
C ARG A 55 -12.30 -8.33 -4.94
N PHE A 56 -13.46 -8.67 -5.49
CA PHE A 56 -14.19 -7.80 -6.39
C PHE A 56 -14.95 -6.72 -5.62
N SER A 57 -15.00 -5.53 -6.21
CA SER A 57 -15.80 -4.44 -5.68
C SER A 57 -17.26 -4.67 -5.98
N GLU A 58 -18.07 -4.71 -4.92
CA GLU A 58 -19.52 -4.81 -5.01
C GLU A 58 -20.22 -3.50 -5.41
N SER A 59 -19.52 -2.37 -5.38
CA SER A 59 -20.07 -1.04 -5.63
C SER A 59 -19.79 -0.51 -7.04
N SER A 60 -18.94 -1.19 -7.82
CA SER A 60 -18.58 -0.76 -9.18
C SER A 60 -19.37 -1.50 -10.24
N LYS A 61 -20.20 -0.79 -11.02
CA LYS A 61 -21.01 -1.38 -12.12
C LYS A 61 -20.13 -2.03 -13.20
N GLU A 62 -19.03 -1.39 -13.56
CA GLU A 62 -18.16 -1.83 -14.66
C GLU A 62 -17.19 -2.96 -14.25
N GLY A 63 -17.25 -3.37 -12.99
CA GLY A 63 -16.32 -4.30 -12.38
C GLY A 63 -15.03 -3.60 -11.95
N ALA A 64 -14.60 -3.88 -10.72
CA ALA A 64 -13.33 -3.43 -10.19
C ALA A 64 -12.78 -4.45 -9.20
N ILE A 65 -11.47 -4.45 -8.99
CA ILE A 65 -10.77 -5.30 -8.03
C ILE A 65 -10.10 -4.46 -6.96
N THR A 66 -10.16 -4.90 -5.71
CA THR A 66 -9.48 -4.26 -4.57
C THR A 66 -8.77 -5.34 -3.79
N PHE A 67 -7.80 -4.94 -2.97
CA PHE A 67 -7.23 -5.80 -1.95
C PHE A 67 -7.39 -5.19 -0.57
N THR A 68 -7.50 -6.07 0.41
CA THR A 68 -7.52 -5.74 1.82
C THR A 68 -6.34 -6.43 2.50
N TRP A 69 -5.62 -5.75 3.37
CA TRP A 69 -4.56 -6.34 4.18
C TRP A 69 -4.77 -6.05 5.66
N ILE A 70 -4.16 -6.89 6.50
CA ILE A 70 -4.16 -6.76 7.95
C ILE A 70 -2.81 -6.24 8.44
N GLU A 71 -2.86 -5.28 9.36
CA GLU A 71 -1.74 -4.81 10.17
C GLU A 71 -2.12 -4.91 11.65
N HIS A 72 -1.13 -4.85 12.53
CA HIS A 72 -1.38 -4.68 13.96
C HIS A 72 -0.99 -3.26 14.37
N ASP A 73 -1.84 -2.61 15.18
CA ASP A 73 -1.49 -1.33 15.79
C ASP A 73 -0.42 -1.51 16.89
N VAL A 74 -0.01 -0.40 17.50
CA VAL A 74 0.95 -0.38 18.62
C VAL A 74 0.47 -1.16 19.85
N HIS A 75 -0.84 -1.43 19.95
CA HIS A 75 -1.48 -2.19 21.02
C HIS A 75 -1.73 -3.66 20.64
N GLY A 76 -1.34 -4.09 19.43
CA GLY A 76 -1.53 -5.44 18.93
C GLY A 76 -2.94 -5.73 18.39
N ASN A 77 -3.80 -4.73 18.22
CA ASN A 77 -5.13 -4.92 17.66
C ASN A 77 -5.08 -5.02 16.12
N PRO A 78 -5.90 -5.89 15.51
CA PRO A 78 -5.95 -6.03 14.05
C PRO A 78 -6.62 -4.82 13.39
N VAL A 79 -5.88 -4.14 12.52
CA VAL A 79 -6.35 -3.05 11.67
C VAL A 79 -6.39 -3.53 10.23
N TYR A 80 -7.52 -3.28 9.56
CA TYR A 80 -7.72 -3.68 8.17
C TYR A 80 -7.71 -2.45 7.27
N HIS A 81 -6.89 -2.51 6.23
CA HIS A 81 -6.78 -1.47 5.24
C HIS A 81 -7.23 -2.02 3.89
N SER A 82 -8.05 -1.26 3.17
CA SER A 82 -8.50 -1.60 1.82
C SER A 82 -8.18 -0.45 0.87
N VAL A 83 -7.62 -0.75 -0.29
CA VAL A 83 -7.41 0.25 -1.35
C VAL A 83 -8.70 0.57 -2.08
N GLU A 84 -8.74 1.74 -2.70
CA GLU A 84 -9.78 2.07 -3.66
C GLU A 84 -9.80 1.01 -4.79
N PRO A 85 -10.98 0.56 -5.25
CA PRO A 85 -11.04 -0.48 -6.26
C PRO A 85 -10.51 -0.04 -7.63
N TYR A 86 -9.57 -0.81 -8.16
CA TYR A 86 -9.03 -0.65 -9.50
C TYR A 86 -10.02 -1.11 -10.56
N THR A 87 -10.38 -0.17 -11.42
CA THR A 87 -11.22 -0.35 -12.61
C THR A 87 -10.39 -0.82 -13.80
N LYS A 88 -11.07 -1.17 -14.89
CA LYS A 88 -10.44 -1.53 -16.17
C LYS A 88 -9.47 -0.46 -16.68
N LYS A 89 -9.78 0.83 -16.42
CA LYS A 89 -8.94 1.95 -16.88
C LYS A 89 -7.57 1.92 -16.20
N GLU A 90 -7.55 1.71 -14.88
CA GLU A 90 -6.30 1.63 -14.11
C GLU A 90 -5.54 0.35 -14.45
N LEU A 91 -6.23 -0.79 -14.56
CA LEU A 91 -5.62 -2.06 -14.95
C LEU A 91 -5.13 -2.09 -16.41
N SER A 92 -5.57 -1.16 -17.24
CA SER A 92 -5.03 -0.98 -18.60
C SER A 92 -3.73 -0.17 -18.59
N ALA A 93 -3.54 0.70 -17.60
CA ALA A 93 -2.33 1.51 -17.45
C ALA A 93 -1.22 0.74 -16.71
N VAL A 94 -1.58 -0.03 -15.67
CA VAL A 94 -0.64 -0.81 -14.86
C VAL A 94 -1.25 -2.17 -14.55
N SER A 95 -0.48 -3.25 -14.72
CA SER A 95 -0.95 -4.60 -14.43
C SER A 95 -1.17 -4.78 -12.92
N LEU A 96 -2.16 -5.60 -12.53
CA LEU A 96 -2.41 -5.87 -11.11
C LEU A 96 -1.19 -6.45 -10.37
N PRO A 97 -0.39 -7.38 -10.95
CA PRO A 97 0.86 -7.83 -10.33
C PRO A 97 1.86 -6.70 -10.08
N ASP A 98 2.01 -5.77 -11.02
CA ASP A 98 2.91 -4.63 -10.87
C ASP A 98 2.41 -3.64 -9.80
N ILE A 99 1.10 -3.41 -9.73
CA ILE A 99 0.46 -2.66 -8.64
C ILE A 99 0.81 -3.30 -7.30
N ILE A 100 0.57 -4.60 -7.12
CA ILE A 100 0.85 -5.32 -5.86
C ILE A 100 2.34 -5.30 -5.50
N ARG A 101 3.23 -5.38 -6.50
CA ARG A 101 4.68 -5.35 -6.31
C ARG A 101 5.16 -3.99 -5.83
N THR A 102 4.71 -2.93 -6.49
CA THR A 102 5.18 -1.56 -6.27
C THR A 102 4.39 -0.83 -5.19
N TYR A 103 3.25 -1.37 -4.75
CA TYR A 103 2.39 -0.76 -3.75
C TYR A 103 3.18 -0.34 -2.51
N LYS A 104 3.08 0.94 -2.18
CA LYS A 104 3.80 1.56 -1.08
C LYS A 104 2.83 2.38 -0.26
N VAL A 105 2.96 2.30 1.06
CA VAL A 105 2.23 3.15 1.99
C VAL A 105 3.25 4.08 2.64
N MET A 106 2.96 5.37 2.67
CA MET A 106 3.84 6.36 3.30
C MET A 106 3.77 6.18 4.82
N ALA A 107 4.83 5.68 5.45
CA ALA A 107 4.90 5.52 6.90
C ALA A 107 5.16 6.86 7.61
N VAL A 108 4.98 6.88 8.94
CA VAL A 108 5.15 8.04 9.83
C VAL A 108 6.55 8.68 9.70
N GLU A 109 7.55 7.92 9.26
CA GLU A 109 8.93 8.38 9.04
C GLU A 109 9.26 8.76 7.58
N ASN A 110 8.26 8.93 6.70
CA ASN A 110 8.44 9.19 5.26
C ASN A 110 9.19 8.09 4.47
N ILE A 111 9.35 6.90 5.05
CA ILE A 111 9.90 5.73 4.35
C ILE A 111 8.73 4.95 3.72
N PRO A 112 8.68 4.81 2.39
CA PRO A 112 7.62 4.05 1.74
C PRO A 112 7.85 2.55 1.91
N GLU A 113 7.07 1.92 2.77
CA GLU A 113 7.11 0.47 3.00
C GLU A 113 6.04 -0.25 2.18
N ASN A 114 6.34 -1.49 1.76
CA ASN A 114 5.35 -2.34 1.11
C ASN A 114 4.64 -3.17 2.19
N PRO A 115 3.36 -2.87 2.50
CA PRO A 115 2.64 -3.60 3.54
C PRO A 115 2.26 -5.03 3.12
N LEU A 116 2.31 -5.34 1.81
CA LEU A 116 1.88 -6.61 1.24
C LEU A 116 3.02 -7.62 1.26
N ARG A 117 2.87 -8.66 2.10
CA ARG A 117 3.90 -9.70 2.33
C ARG A 117 3.40 -11.08 1.92
N PHE A 118 2.18 -11.43 2.30
CA PHE A 118 1.61 -12.76 2.08
C PHE A 118 0.25 -12.65 1.40
N LEU A 119 0.03 -13.41 0.35
CA LEU A 119 -1.30 -13.65 -0.20
C LEU A 119 -2.01 -14.70 0.66
N TYR A 120 -3.26 -14.43 1.03
CA TYR A 120 -4.09 -15.39 1.76
C TYR A 120 -4.15 -16.76 1.03
N PRO A 121 -4.02 -17.89 1.76
CA PRO A 121 -3.93 -17.99 3.21
C PRO A 121 -2.55 -17.66 3.80
N ASP A 122 -1.45 -18.17 3.24
CA ASP A 122 -0.08 -17.99 3.77
C ASP A 122 0.99 -18.11 2.65
N VAL A 123 0.71 -17.58 1.46
CA VAL A 123 1.59 -17.69 0.30
C VAL A 123 2.46 -16.44 0.19
N PRO A 124 3.80 -16.52 0.17
CA PRO A 124 4.65 -15.34 -0.04
C PRO A 124 4.28 -14.60 -1.32
N LYS A 125 4.19 -13.27 -1.28
CA LYS A 125 3.82 -12.41 -2.42
C LYS A 125 4.63 -12.76 -3.68
N ASP A 126 5.95 -12.85 -3.55
CA ASP A 126 6.83 -13.12 -4.70
C ASP A 126 6.64 -14.54 -5.26
N LYS A 127 6.18 -15.50 -4.45
CA LYS A 127 5.82 -16.84 -4.94
C LYS A 127 4.50 -16.82 -5.71
N ALA A 128 3.52 -16.04 -5.24
CA ALA A 128 2.22 -15.93 -5.90
C ALA A 128 2.27 -15.11 -7.20
N PHE A 129 2.98 -13.97 -7.19
CA PHE A 129 2.98 -13.01 -8.28
C PHE A 129 4.27 -12.95 -9.09
N GLY A 130 5.36 -13.56 -8.62
CA GLY A 130 6.69 -13.45 -9.25
C GLY A 130 6.75 -13.88 -10.70
N LYS A 131 5.90 -14.84 -11.10
CA LYS A 131 5.79 -15.30 -12.49
C LYS A 131 5.23 -14.25 -13.46
N TYR A 132 4.53 -13.23 -12.95
CA TYR A 132 3.97 -12.16 -13.77
C TYR A 132 4.82 -10.89 -13.75
N TYR A 133 5.84 -10.84 -12.90
CA TYR A 133 6.75 -9.71 -12.91
C TYR A 133 7.53 -9.72 -14.22
N PRO A 134 7.69 -8.55 -14.87
CA PRO A 134 8.54 -8.45 -16.03
C PRO A 134 9.93 -8.95 -15.61
N LYS A 135 10.39 -10.02 -16.27
CA LYS A 135 11.79 -10.45 -16.13
C LYS A 135 12.65 -9.27 -16.53
N PRO A 136 13.73 -8.95 -15.79
CA PRO A 136 14.76 -8.09 -16.35
C PRO A 136 15.15 -8.76 -17.67
N SER A 137 14.93 -8.07 -18.78
CA SER A 137 15.50 -8.47 -20.05
C SER A 137 16.99 -8.62 -19.81
N GLU A 138 17.50 -9.85 -19.92
CA GLU A 138 18.90 -10.07 -20.25
C GLU A 138 19.09 -9.35 -21.59
N THR A 139 19.55 -8.10 -21.52
CA THR A 139 20.11 -7.43 -22.69
C THR A 139 21.25 -8.31 -23.17
N PRO A 140 21.29 -8.75 -24.44
CA PRO A 140 22.47 -9.41 -24.97
C PRO A 140 23.63 -8.42 -24.78
N GLU A 141 24.71 -8.87 -24.16
CA GLU A 141 25.92 -8.06 -24.03
C GLU A 141 26.31 -7.56 -25.43
N PRO A 142 26.39 -6.24 -25.65
CA PRO A 142 26.89 -5.74 -26.91
C PRO A 142 28.39 -6.05 -26.96
N MET A 143 28.76 -6.97 -27.84
CA MET A 143 30.15 -7.12 -28.28
C MET A 143 30.72 -5.75 -28.65
N ASP A 144 31.96 -5.52 -28.23
CA ASP A 144 32.78 -4.34 -28.53
C ASP A 144 32.52 -3.81 -29.95
N THR A 145 32.01 -2.59 -30.05
CA THR A 145 32.39 -1.64 -31.11
C THR A 145 31.87 -0.24 -30.76
N ASP A 146 32.83 0.60 -30.38
CA ASP A 146 32.85 2.06 -30.38
C ASP A 146 31.88 2.69 -31.42
N VAL A 147 30.72 3.24 -31.01
CA VAL A 147 30.21 4.61 -31.33
C VAL A 147 28.92 4.94 -30.54
N GLN A 148 28.88 6.18 -29.99
CA GLN A 148 27.71 6.99 -29.63
C GLN A 148 26.91 6.68 -28.34
N GLU A 149 27.19 7.49 -27.32
CA GLU A 149 26.31 7.78 -26.18
C GLU A 149 24.90 8.16 -26.64
N VAL A 150 24.03 7.16 -26.79
CA VAL A 150 22.59 7.39 -26.76
C VAL A 150 22.27 7.76 -25.32
N ARG A 151 21.97 9.04 -25.06
CA ARG A 151 21.38 9.48 -23.80
C ARG A 151 20.09 8.68 -23.57
N GLY A 152 20.22 7.57 -22.84
CA GLY A 152 19.12 6.68 -22.53
C GLY A 152 18.11 7.42 -21.67
N TYR A 153 16.87 7.51 -22.14
CA TYR A 153 15.76 8.02 -21.36
C TYR A 153 15.68 7.26 -20.03
N MET A 154 15.55 7.98 -18.90
CA MET A 154 15.42 7.35 -17.58
C MET A 154 14.12 6.53 -17.55
N LYS A 155 14.25 5.22 -17.27
CA LYS A 155 13.10 4.33 -17.13
C LYS A 155 12.24 4.78 -15.95
N THR A 156 10.98 5.10 -16.20
CA THR A 156 9.99 5.43 -15.17
C THR A 156 9.00 4.28 -15.00
N GLU A 157 8.58 4.03 -13.77
CA GLU A 157 7.56 3.03 -13.43
C GLU A 157 6.47 3.71 -12.61
N LEU A 158 5.20 3.39 -12.90
CA LEU A 158 4.07 3.92 -12.14
C LEU A 158 3.93 3.14 -10.83
N ILE A 159 3.81 3.87 -9.72
CA ILE A 159 3.72 3.30 -8.38
C ILE A 159 2.39 3.73 -7.77
N SER A 160 1.57 2.76 -7.35
CA SER A 160 0.39 3.05 -6.54
C SER A 160 0.80 3.33 -5.09
N VAL A 161 0.41 4.50 -4.58
CA VAL A 161 0.68 4.94 -3.20
C VAL A 161 -0.63 5.29 -2.50
N SER A 162 -0.77 4.89 -1.24
CA SER A 162 -1.84 5.39 -0.37
C SER A 162 -1.27 6.25 0.75
N GLU A 163 -1.88 7.41 0.96
CA GLU A 163 -1.57 8.29 2.09
C GLU A 163 -2.18 7.72 3.38
N VAL A 164 -1.41 7.68 4.46
CA VAL A 164 -1.93 7.31 5.78
C VAL A 164 -2.65 8.53 6.37
N HIS A 165 -3.84 8.32 6.94
CA HIS A 165 -4.63 9.39 7.56
C HIS A 165 -3.83 10.08 8.69
N PRO A 166 -3.83 11.43 8.78
CA PRO A 166 -3.02 12.18 9.75
C PRO A 166 -3.33 11.86 11.22
N SER A 167 -4.43 11.18 11.53
CA SER A 167 -4.70 10.67 12.88
C SER A 167 -3.65 9.66 13.37
N ARG A 168 -2.98 8.91 12.47
CA ARG A 168 -1.82 8.07 12.86
C ARG A 168 -0.56 8.87 13.16
N LEU A 169 -0.46 10.12 12.72
CA LEU A 169 0.62 11.03 13.14
C LEU A 169 0.36 11.57 14.55
N GLN A 170 -0.90 11.63 14.98
CA GLN A 170 -1.29 12.17 16.28
C GLN A 170 -1.31 11.12 17.40
N ASP A 171 -1.43 9.83 17.10
CA ASP A 171 -1.44 8.76 18.10
C ASP A 171 -0.11 8.66 18.89
N ASN A 172 0.98 9.22 18.35
CA ASN A 172 2.27 9.33 19.04
C ASN A 172 2.42 10.62 19.88
N MET A 173 1.41 11.49 19.93
CA MET A 173 1.40 12.70 20.77
C MET A 173 0.15 12.71 21.64
N MET A 174 0.07 11.77 22.59
CA MET A 174 -0.83 12.01 23.74
C MET A 174 -0.25 13.16 24.57
N PRO A 175 -1.05 14.18 24.93
CA PRO A 175 -0.62 15.16 25.92
C PRO A 175 -0.35 14.43 27.24
N MET A 176 0.79 14.71 27.87
CA MET A 176 1.12 14.13 29.18
C MET A 176 0.00 14.40 30.19
N SER A 177 -0.21 13.45 31.10
CA SER A 177 -1.14 13.64 32.21
C SER A 177 -0.70 14.84 33.06
N PRO A 178 -1.64 15.63 33.63
CA PRO A 178 -1.30 16.75 34.52
C PRO A 178 -0.38 16.36 35.69
N ASP A 179 -0.43 15.10 36.11
CA ASP A 179 0.42 14.57 37.18
C ASP A 179 1.86 14.30 36.70
N ASP A 180 2.02 13.74 35.50
CA ASP A 180 3.35 13.54 34.88
C ASP A 180 4.02 14.88 34.57
N TYR A 181 3.24 15.86 34.10
CA TYR A 181 3.70 17.21 33.86
C TYR A 181 4.23 17.89 35.13
N LYS A 182 3.52 17.75 36.27
CA LYS A 182 3.96 18.29 37.57
C LYS A 182 5.22 17.64 38.10
N VAL A 183 5.44 16.36 37.81
CA VAL A 183 6.67 15.65 38.20
C VAL A 183 7.85 16.19 37.42
N LEU A 184 7.69 16.43 36.11
CA LEU A 184 8.71 17.05 35.27
C LEU A 184 9.06 18.47 35.70
N GLU A 185 8.08 19.31 36.06
CA GLU A 185 8.34 20.67 36.56
C GLU A 185 9.19 20.69 37.85
N ARG A 186 9.23 19.58 38.60
CA ARG A 186 10.08 19.45 39.80
C ARG A 186 11.49 18.97 39.49
N ILE A 187 11.68 18.29 38.35
CA ILE A 187 12.95 17.67 37.97
C ILE A 187 13.72 18.58 37.01
N VAL A 188 13.03 19.36 36.19
CA VAL A 188 13.61 20.22 35.16
C VAL A 188 13.54 21.68 35.61
N SER A 189 14.69 22.36 35.70
CA SER A 189 14.69 23.78 36.02
C SER A 189 14.18 24.59 34.82
N PRO A 190 13.46 25.71 35.04
CA PRO A 190 12.93 26.55 33.95
C PRO A 190 13.99 27.03 32.95
N ARG A 191 15.25 27.12 33.37
CA ARG A 191 16.40 27.49 32.54
C ARG A 191 16.80 26.41 31.53
N ASP A 192 16.57 25.14 31.84
CA ASP A 192 16.92 24.02 30.97
C ASP A 192 15.87 23.84 29.86
N ILE A 193 14.63 24.24 30.12
CA ILE A 193 13.53 24.22 29.15
C ILE A 193 13.73 25.30 28.09
N ASP A 194 14.14 26.50 28.50
CA ASP A 194 14.34 27.66 27.61
C ASP A 194 15.50 27.46 26.62
N ALA A 195 16.52 26.70 27.03
CA ALA A 195 17.65 26.32 26.18
C ALA A 195 17.27 25.40 25.01
N VAL A 196 16.19 24.62 25.16
CA VAL A 196 15.73 23.64 24.15
C VAL A 196 14.61 24.21 23.27
N VAL A 197 13.84 25.18 23.78
CA VAL A 197 12.70 25.80 23.06
C VAL A 197 13.11 27.05 22.26
N SER A 198 14.33 27.56 22.45
CA SER A 198 14.84 28.72 21.71
C SER A 198 15.03 28.44 20.20
N PRO A 199 14.33 29.16 19.29
CA PRO A 199 14.53 29.02 17.86
C PRO A 199 15.75 29.84 17.43
N SER A 200 16.95 29.29 17.56
CA SER A 200 18.14 29.88 16.92
C SER A 200 18.26 29.37 15.48
N PHE A 201 17.37 29.83 14.61
CA PHE A 201 17.56 29.73 13.17
C PHE A 201 18.14 31.04 12.60
N SER A 202 19.31 30.89 11.98
CA SER A 202 19.88 31.71 10.92
C SER A 202 20.40 33.11 11.26
N SER A 203 21.74 33.24 11.27
CA SER A 203 22.45 33.91 10.17
C SER A 203 23.96 33.89 10.45
N ARG A 204 24.70 33.01 9.74
CA ARG A 204 26.12 33.21 9.39
C ARG A 204 26.55 32.09 8.45
N CYS A 205 26.49 32.40 7.15
CA CYS A 205 27.55 32.12 6.17
C CYS A 205 27.07 32.65 4.81
N LEU A 206 27.37 33.92 4.55
CA LEU A 206 27.69 34.38 3.21
C LEU A 206 29.00 35.17 3.30
N ILE A 207 29.89 34.82 2.36
CA ILE A 207 31.30 35.21 2.15
C ILE A 207 32.30 34.32 2.88
#